data_AF-A0A925K0Z1-F1
#
_entry.id   AF-A0A925K0Z1-F1
#
_cell.length_a   1.000
_cell.length_b   1.000
_cell.length_c   1.000
_cell.angle_alpha   90.00
_cell.angle_beta   90.00
_cell.angle_gamma   90.00
#
_symmetry.space_group_name_H-M   'P 1'
#
loop_
_entity.id
_entity.type
_entity.pdbx_description
1 polymer ?
#
loop_
_entity_poly.entity_id
_entity_poly.type
_entity_poly.pdbx_seq_one_letter_code
_entity_poly.pdbx_strand_id
1 'polypeptide(L)'
;MSENSSQEDNTDPVRVKAFALFFKRYMSVSAIVVAALPIPVTSLGLIPTFGAQTNLLSVYTPLFCFLTPGLLFYLRHQFARIMFPGIYYSEGNPVTNFYRSSLTGLIPLLLIACSVVSVFQYNDVLVLNANMIKDVRLKSTIQPALPEEEKDRNPLSFGNILRHTDMNDIPYGSRLMILYLAIFMMAEAAFILMALKEYLQDLIKVSESDLLGRGVDSGPGRRTRKSVVVRPEDTIRDESVLAE
;
A
#
# COMPACT_ATOMS: atom_id res chain seq x y z
N MET A 1 18.14 38.38 -28.76
CA MET A 1 19.02 37.97 -27.65
C MET A 1 18.38 38.52 -26.39
N SER A 2 17.41 37.80 -25.84
CA SER A 2 16.64 38.17 -24.65
C SER A 2 16.59 36.94 -23.76
N GLU A 3 16.89 37.20 -22.51
CA GLU A 3 17.35 36.27 -21.49
C GLU A 3 16.39 35.11 -21.24
N ASN A 4 16.98 33.92 -21.16
CA ASN A 4 16.41 32.73 -20.55
C ASN A 4 15.99 33.08 -19.12
N SER A 5 14.68 33.20 -18.88
CA SER A 5 14.13 33.16 -17.53
C SER A 5 14.48 31.79 -16.94
N SER A 6 15.46 31.79 -16.06
CA SER A 6 15.83 30.70 -15.16
C SER A 6 14.57 30.09 -14.57
N GLN A 7 14.23 28.93 -15.11
CA GLN A 7 13.27 28.01 -14.53
C GLN A 7 13.93 27.47 -13.26
N GLU A 8 13.83 28.28 -12.21
CA GLU A 8 14.35 27.99 -10.88
C GLU A 8 13.60 26.76 -10.38
N ASP A 9 14.28 25.62 -10.41
CA ASP A 9 13.81 24.34 -9.93
C ASP A 9 13.73 24.40 -8.39
N ASN A 10 12.79 25.19 -7.89
CA ASN A 10 12.52 25.43 -6.48
C ASN A 10 11.84 24.19 -5.90
N THR A 11 12.60 23.10 -5.78
CA THR A 11 12.28 22.07 -4.80
C THR A 11 12.67 22.69 -3.48
N ASP A 12 11.75 23.45 -2.90
CA ASP A 12 12.03 24.19 -1.68
C ASP A 12 12.62 23.20 -0.65
N PRO A 13 13.91 23.34 -0.28
CA PRO A 13 14.57 22.39 0.62
C PRO A 13 13.85 22.31 1.97
N VAL A 14 13.06 23.34 2.30
CA VAL A 14 12.19 23.38 3.47
C VAL A 14 11.06 22.35 3.36
N ARG A 15 10.41 22.20 2.19
CA ARG A 15 9.34 21.21 1.97
C ARG A 15 9.85 19.78 2.04
N VAL A 16 10.96 19.47 1.36
CA VAL A 16 11.56 18.13 1.38
C VAL A 16 11.97 17.75 2.80
N LYS A 17 12.53 18.69 3.56
CA LYS A 17 12.91 18.47 4.95
C LYS A 17 11.71 18.28 5.86
N ALA A 18 10.64 19.06 5.68
CA ALA A 18 9.40 18.92 6.44
C ALA A 18 8.71 17.57 6.18
N PHE A 19 8.65 17.14 4.92
CA PHE A 19 8.09 15.84 4.56
C PHE A 19 8.96 14.69 5.06
N ALA A 20 10.29 14.74 4.91
CA ALA A 20 11.18 13.71 5.44
C ALA A 20 11.03 13.57 6.97
N LEU A 21 10.81 14.68 7.67
CA LEU A 21 10.49 14.69 9.10
C LEU A 21 9.12 14.07 9.40
N PHE A 22 8.08 14.44 8.65
CA PHE A 22 6.75 13.85 8.78
C PHE A 22 6.81 12.35 8.55
N PHE A 23 7.41 11.93 7.46
CA PHE A 23 7.52 10.54 7.05
C PHE A 23 8.36 9.71 8.02
N LYS A 24 9.48 10.25 8.54
CA LYS A 24 10.27 9.60 9.58
C LYS A 24 9.46 9.37 10.86
N ARG A 25 8.66 10.36 11.27
CA ARG A 25 7.79 10.25 12.46
C ARG A 25 6.64 9.28 12.20
N TYR A 26 5.98 9.42 11.05
CA TYR A 26 4.82 8.62 10.67
C TYR A 26 5.20 7.14 10.52
N MET A 27 6.27 6.82 9.80
CA MET A 27 6.73 5.43 9.60
C MET A 27 7.23 4.79 10.89
N SER A 28 7.89 5.56 11.75
CA SER A 28 8.33 5.03 13.04
C SER A 28 7.16 4.75 13.95
N VAL A 29 6.16 5.64 14.01
CA VAL A 29 4.99 5.47 14.88
C VAL A 29 4.07 4.39 14.33
N SER A 30 3.83 4.35 13.01
CA SER A 30 2.98 3.33 12.40
C SER A 30 3.57 1.94 12.58
N ALA A 31 4.88 1.76 12.41
CA ALA A 31 5.52 0.46 12.65
C ALA A 31 5.36 0.00 14.11
N ILE A 32 5.45 0.91 15.09
CA ILE A 32 5.22 0.58 16.50
C ILE A 32 3.75 0.22 16.73
N VAL A 33 2.81 0.99 16.19
CA VAL A 33 1.37 0.73 16.35
C VAL A 33 0.98 -0.59 15.69
N VAL A 34 1.48 -0.86 14.49
CA VAL A 34 1.18 -2.10 13.75
C VAL A 34 1.88 -3.30 14.39
N ALA A 35 3.10 -3.17 14.91
CA ALA A 35 3.74 -4.23 15.69
C ALA A 35 3.03 -4.47 17.04
N ALA A 36 2.43 -3.43 17.64
CA ALA A 36 1.68 -3.57 18.88
C ALA A 36 0.30 -4.20 18.64
N LEU A 37 -0.35 -3.92 17.51
CA LEU A 37 -1.73 -4.33 17.18
C LEU A 37 -2.05 -5.82 17.37
N PRO A 38 -1.18 -6.76 16.97
CA PRO A 38 -1.42 -8.19 17.17
C PRO A 38 -1.60 -8.56 18.64
N ILE A 39 -0.93 -7.86 19.57
CA ILE A 39 -0.99 -8.18 21.00
C ILE A 39 -2.40 -7.92 21.56
N PRO A 40 -3.01 -6.71 21.46
CA PRO A 40 -4.39 -6.50 21.85
C PRO A 40 -5.39 -7.36 21.08
N VAL A 41 -5.22 -7.53 19.76
CA VAL A 41 -6.16 -8.33 18.95
C VAL A 41 -6.20 -9.77 19.43
N THR A 42 -5.05 -10.32 19.79
CA THR A 42 -4.92 -11.69 20.29
C THR A 42 -5.37 -11.80 21.75
N SER A 43 -5.00 -10.85 22.62
CA SER A 43 -5.37 -10.89 24.04
C SER A 43 -6.87 -10.66 24.27
N LEU A 44 -7.51 -9.87 23.41
CA LEU A 44 -8.96 -9.65 23.44
C LEU A 44 -9.74 -10.82 22.82
N GLY A 45 -9.06 -11.80 22.23
CA GLY A 45 -9.70 -12.94 21.58
C GLY A 45 -10.61 -12.53 20.42
N LEU A 46 -10.34 -11.38 19.78
CA LEU A 46 -11.13 -10.87 18.65
C LEU A 46 -11.07 -11.83 17.46
N ILE A 47 -9.90 -12.48 17.28
CA ILE A 47 -9.70 -13.51 16.26
C ILE A 47 -9.48 -14.84 16.99
N PRO A 48 -10.42 -15.80 16.89
CA PRO A 48 -10.25 -17.11 17.52
C PRO A 48 -9.04 -17.82 16.91
N THR A 49 -8.14 -18.27 17.77
CA THR A 49 -6.90 -19.00 17.44
C THR A 49 -6.74 -20.18 18.36
N PHE A 50 -6.01 -21.21 17.93
CA PHE A 50 -5.63 -22.32 18.79
C PHE A 50 -4.57 -21.83 19.80
N GLY A 51 -4.74 -22.19 21.08
CA GLY A 51 -3.84 -21.78 22.16
C GLY A 51 -2.38 -22.15 21.89
N ALA A 52 -2.15 -23.32 21.29
CA ALA A 52 -0.81 -23.76 20.89
C ALA A 52 -0.15 -22.85 19.82
N GLN A 53 -0.95 -22.22 18.95
CA GLN A 53 -0.47 -21.32 17.90
C GLN A 53 -0.37 -19.87 18.35
N THR A 54 -1.12 -19.45 19.37
CA THR A 54 -1.16 -18.07 19.87
C THR A 54 0.24 -17.52 20.17
N ASN A 55 1.07 -18.29 20.88
CA ASN A 55 2.41 -17.86 21.24
C ASN A 55 3.29 -17.62 20.01
N LEU A 56 3.24 -18.55 19.06
CA LEU A 56 3.98 -18.43 17.81
C LEU A 56 3.48 -17.21 17.02
N LEU A 57 2.17 -17.11 16.77
CA LEU A 57 1.59 -15.99 16.03
C LEU A 57 1.89 -14.62 16.67
N SER A 58 1.92 -14.55 18.00
CA SER A 58 2.25 -13.32 18.73
C SER A 58 3.68 -12.83 18.49
N VAL A 59 4.62 -13.72 18.17
CA VAL A 59 6.02 -13.37 17.88
C VAL A 59 6.22 -13.07 16.40
N TYR A 60 5.67 -13.92 15.52
CA TYR A 60 5.92 -13.79 14.08
C TYR A 60 5.17 -12.63 13.46
N THR A 61 3.93 -12.34 13.90
CA THR A 61 3.14 -11.24 13.33
C THR A 61 3.83 -9.88 13.44
N PRO A 62 4.25 -9.41 14.65
CA PRO A 62 4.95 -8.13 14.75
C PRO A 62 6.28 -8.11 14.00
N LEU A 63 6.99 -9.25 13.91
CA LEU A 63 8.22 -9.39 13.15
C LEU A 63 7.98 -9.15 11.65
N PHE A 64 7.00 -9.84 11.06
CA PHE A 64 6.66 -9.67 9.65
C PHE A 64 6.08 -8.29 9.35
N CYS A 65 5.28 -7.76 10.27
CA CYS A 65 4.79 -6.40 10.17
C CYS A 65 5.96 -5.41 10.11
N PHE A 66 6.92 -5.50 11.04
CA PHE A 66 8.10 -4.64 11.03
C PHE A 66 8.98 -4.79 9.76
N LEU A 67 9.08 -5.99 9.20
CA LEU A 67 9.83 -6.24 7.96
C LEU A 67 9.14 -5.67 6.72
N THR A 68 7.81 -5.56 6.73
CA THR A 68 7.01 -5.14 5.57
C THR A 68 7.35 -3.71 5.10
N PRO A 69 7.39 -2.67 5.96
CA PRO A 69 7.90 -1.35 5.58
C PRO A 69 9.33 -1.39 5.03
N GLY A 70 10.23 -2.15 5.66
CA GLY A 70 11.62 -2.29 5.22
C GLY A 70 11.72 -2.82 3.80
N LEU A 71 10.94 -3.85 3.48
CA LEU A 71 10.84 -4.41 2.14
C LEU A 71 10.24 -3.40 1.15
N LEU A 72 9.17 -2.69 1.52
CA LEU A 72 8.55 -1.69 0.65
C LEU A 72 9.50 -0.52 0.33
N PHE A 73 10.34 -0.13 1.30
CA PHE A 73 11.38 0.86 1.08
C PHE A 73 12.47 0.38 0.14
N TYR A 74 12.89 -0.87 0.28
CA TYR A 74 13.81 -1.49 -0.64
C TYR A 74 13.25 -1.47 -2.07
N LEU A 75 11.95 -1.76 -2.21
CA LEU A 75 11.24 -1.74 -3.49
C LEU A 75 10.84 -0.35 -3.98
N ARG A 76 11.12 0.74 -3.24
CA ARG A 76 10.65 2.10 -3.58
C ARG A 76 11.01 2.54 -4.99
N HIS A 77 12.22 2.22 -5.46
CA HIS A 77 12.67 2.61 -6.80
C HIS A 77 11.92 1.84 -7.88
N GLN A 78 11.57 0.57 -7.62
CA GLN A 78 10.74 -0.21 -8.54
C GLN A 78 9.33 0.38 -8.61
N PHE A 79 8.74 0.73 -7.47
CA PHE A 79 7.44 1.40 -7.45
C PHE A 79 7.47 2.75 -8.17
N ALA A 80 8.52 3.56 -7.99
CA ALA A 80 8.66 4.83 -8.71
C ALA A 80 8.72 4.63 -10.23
N ARG A 81 9.46 3.62 -10.70
CA ARG A 81 9.54 3.27 -12.13
C ARG A 81 8.21 2.76 -12.70
N ILE A 82 7.45 2.01 -11.90
CA ILE A 82 6.14 1.49 -12.29
C ILE A 82 5.08 2.60 -12.29
N MET A 83 5.12 3.50 -11.30
CA MET A 83 4.12 4.56 -11.11
C MET A 83 4.31 5.73 -12.08
N PHE A 84 5.54 6.11 -12.40
CA PHE A 84 5.85 7.29 -13.23
C PHE A 84 6.65 6.93 -14.49
N PRO A 85 6.17 6.00 -15.33
CA PRO A 85 6.91 5.59 -16.51
C PRO A 85 7.11 6.73 -17.51
N GLY A 86 6.15 7.66 -17.60
CA GLY A 86 6.17 8.77 -18.56
C GLY A 86 7.30 9.79 -18.33
N ILE A 87 7.88 9.84 -17.13
CA ILE A 87 9.02 10.72 -16.83
C ILE A 87 10.33 10.09 -17.30
N TYR A 88 10.42 8.76 -17.25
CA TYR A 88 11.62 8.02 -17.64
C TYR A 88 11.62 7.59 -19.11
N TYR A 89 10.44 7.47 -19.73
CA TYR A 89 10.26 7.06 -21.12
C TYR A 89 9.38 8.08 -21.87
N SER A 90 10.03 9.07 -22.48
CA SER A 90 9.40 10.23 -23.13
C SER A 90 8.65 9.93 -24.45
N GLU A 91 8.63 8.69 -24.93
CA GLU A 91 8.03 8.32 -26.24
C GLU A 91 6.97 7.20 -26.17
N GLY A 92 6.37 6.98 -24.99
CA GLY A 92 5.36 5.93 -24.82
C GLY A 92 3.97 6.29 -25.38
N ASN A 93 3.33 5.35 -26.08
CA ASN A 93 1.94 5.45 -26.55
C ASN A 93 0.98 5.91 -25.43
N PRO A 94 0.12 6.92 -25.66
CA PRO A 94 -0.72 7.53 -24.63
C PRO A 94 -1.68 6.54 -23.95
N VAL A 95 -2.12 5.50 -24.67
CA VAL A 95 -2.98 4.44 -24.15
C VAL A 95 -2.30 3.65 -23.03
N THR A 96 -0.99 3.40 -23.13
CA THR A 96 -0.25 2.62 -22.12
C THR A 96 -0.06 3.38 -20.80
N ASN A 97 -0.01 4.71 -20.85
CA ASN A 97 0.13 5.57 -19.68
C ASN A 97 -1.16 5.64 -18.85
N PHE A 98 -2.33 5.57 -19.49
CA PHE A 98 -3.61 5.59 -18.79
C PHE A 98 -3.84 4.34 -17.94
N TYR A 99 -3.64 3.14 -18.52
CA TYR A 99 -3.80 1.87 -17.79
C TYR A 99 -2.83 1.77 -16.60
N ARG A 100 -1.59 2.26 -16.75
CA ARG A 100 -0.61 2.25 -15.67
C ARG A 100 -0.98 3.19 -14.54
N SER A 101 -1.48 4.40 -14.82
CA SER A 101 -1.96 5.32 -13.79
C SER A 101 -3.09 4.69 -12.96
N SER A 102 -4.09 4.09 -13.62
CA SER A 102 -5.18 3.38 -12.93
C SER A 102 -4.70 2.18 -12.11
N LEU A 103 -3.70 1.44 -12.60
CA LEU A 103 -3.15 0.28 -11.88
C LEU A 103 -2.57 0.67 -10.52
N THR A 104 -1.91 1.83 -10.44
CA THR A 104 -1.28 2.31 -9.19
C THR A 104 -2.29 2.68 -8.11
N GLY A 105 -3.48 3.16 -8.50
CA GLY A 105 -4.60 3.35 -7.58
C GLY A 105 -5.28 2.04 -7.19
N LEU A 106 -5.26 1.04 -8.08
CA LEU A 106 -5.91 -0.25 -7.85
C LEU A 106 -5.11 -1.16 -6.90
N ILE A 107 -3.77 -1.07 -6.86
CA ILE A 107 -2.92 -1.97 -6.07
C ILE A 107 -3.27 -1.96 -4.57
N PRO A 108 -3.34 -0.81 -3.87
CA PRO A 108 -3.75 -0.80 -2.45
C PRO A 108 -5.15 -1.37 -2.24
N LEU A 109 -6.07 -1.10 -3.17
CA LEU A 109 -7.44 -1.63 -3.11
C LEU A 109 -7.46 -3.16 -3.26
N LEU A 110 -6.67 -3.71 -4.19
CA LEU A 110 -6.51 -5.16 -4.34
C LEU A 110 -5.88 -5.81 -3.11
N LEU A 111 -4.91 -5.16 -2.47
CA LEU A 111 -4.31 -5.66 -1.23
C LEU A 111 -5.33 -5.68 -0.07
N ILE A 112 -6.15 -4.64 0.06
CA ILE A 112 -7.24 -4.60 1.05
C ILE A 112 -8.26 -5.72 0.75
N ALA A 113 -8.68 -5.87 -0.50
CA ALA A 113 -9.60 -6.93 -0.90
C ALA A 113 -9.00 -8.32 -0.64
N CYS A 114 -7.71 -8.52 -0.92
CA CYS A 114 -6.98 -9.76 -0.64
C CYS A 114 -6.89 -10.05 0.87
N SER A 115 -6.67 -9.02 1.69
CA SER A 115 -6.73 -9.14 3.15
C SER A 115 -8.11 -9.60 3.61
N VAL A 116 -9.19 -9.01 3.09
CA VAL A 116 -10.57 -9.38 3.43
C VAL A 116 -10.87 -10.83 3.02
N VAL A 117 -10.48 -11.23 1.81
CA VAL A 117 -10.61 -12.63 1.35
C VAL A 117 -9.85 -13.59 2.28
N SER A 118 -8.67 -13.19 2.74
CA SER A 118 -7.85 -13.98 3.67
C SER A 118 -8.55 -14.16 5.03
N VAL A 119 -9.28 -13.15 5.52
CA VAL A 119 -10.09 -13.25 6.74
C VAL A 119 -11.19 -14.31 6.58
N PHE A 120 -11.92 -14.30 5.46
CA PHE A 120 -12.96 -15.31 5.22
C PHE A 120 -12.38 -16.72 5.11
N GLN A 121 -11.31 -16.87 4.32
CA GLN A 121 -10.63 -18.15 4.18
C GLN A 121 -10.06 -18.67 5.51
N TYR A 122 -9.54 -17.77 6.36
CA TYR A 122 -9.08 -18.12 7.70
C TYR A 122 -10.21 -18.70 8.54
N ASN A 123 -11.37 -18.04 8.56
CA ASN A 123 -12.53 -18.50 9.31
C ASN A 123 -13.06 -19.85 8.81
N ASP A 124 -13.13 -20.05 7.49
CA ASP A 124 -13.58 -21.31 6.90
C ASP A 124 -12.66 -22.48 7.29
N VAL A 125 -11.35 -22.28 7.20
CA VAL A 125 -10.34 -23.28 7.59
C VAL A 125 -10.38 -23.53 9.10
N LEU A 126 -10.60 -22.50 9.91
CA LEU A 126 -10.72 -22.64 11.36
C LEU A 126 -11.92 -23.49 11.76
N VAL A 127 -13.10 -23.21 11.18
CA VAL A 127 -14.33 -23.96 11.43
C VAL A 127 -14.17 -25.41 10.97
N LEU A 128 -13.58 -25.64 9.80
CA LEU A 128 -13.30 -26.97 9.28
C LEU A 128 -12.42 -27.78 10.26
N ASN A 129 -11.32 -27.18 10.73
CA ASN A 129 -10.41 -27.83 11.67
C ASN A 129 -11.06 -28.13 13.01
N ALA A 130 -11.84 -27.19 13.55
CA ALA A 130 -12.55 -27.42 14.80
C ALA A 130 -13.56 -28.57 14.68
N ASN A 131 -14.26 -28.69 13.55
CA ASN A 131 -15.19 -29.79 13.31
C ASN A 131 -14.47 -31.14 13.16
N MET A 132 -13.34 -31.19 12.44
CA MET A 132 -12.53 -32.41 12.35
C MET A 132 -12.05 -32.89 13.72
N ILE A 133 -11.57 -31.99 14.57
CA ILE A 133 -11.11 -32.35 15.92
C ILE A 133 -12.28 -32.83 16.78
N LYS A 134 -13.48 -32.22 16.65
CA LYS A 134 -14.70 -32.71 17.32
C LYS A 134 -15.02 -34.14 16.93
N ASP A 135 -14.98 -34.44 15.64
CA ASP A 135 -15.33 -35.77 15.13
C ASP A 135 -14.33 -36.84 15.59
N VAL A 136 -13.03 -36.53 15.61
CA VAL A 136 -11.97 -37.42 16.12
C VAL A 136 -12.16 -37.70 17.61
N ARG A 137 -12.40 -36.66 18.43
CA ARG A 137 -12.64 -36.82 19.88
C ARG A 137 -13.95 -37.53 20.18
N LEU A 138 -14.99 -37.31 19.41
CA LEU A 138 -16.26 -38.03 19.56
C LEU A 138 -16.07 -39.52 19.30
N LYS A 139 -15.33 -39.87 18.23
CA LYS A 139 -15.04 -41.27 17.90
C LYS A 139 -14.17 -41.96 18.96
N SER A 140 -13.21 -41.26 19.57
CA SER A 140 -12.39 -41.83 20.66
C SER A 140 -13.17 -42.02 21.95
N THR A 141 -14.15 -41.15 22.24
CA THR A 141 -14.98 -41.23 23.46
C THR A 141 -15.95 -42.41 23.44
N ILE A 142 -16.38 -42.86 22.25
CA ILE A 142 -17.29 -44.02 22.09
C ILE A 142 -16.53 -45.36 22.29
N GLN A 143 -15.20 -45.35 22.44
CA GLN A 143 -14.42 -46.52 22.80
C GLN A 143 -14.43 -46.69 24.34
N PRO A 144 -15.09 -47.72 24.90
CA PRO A 144 -15.30 -47.80 26.34
C PRO A 144 -14.07 -48.36 27.06
N ALA A 145 -13.56 -47.64 28.05
CA ALA A 145 -13.11 -48.11 29.38
C ALA A 145 -11.98 -47.24 29.93
N LEU A 146 -12.31 -46.30 30.84
CA LEU A 146 -11.61 -45.95 32.10
C LEU A 146 -12.19 -44.65 32.70
N PRO A 147 -11.99 -44.37 34.01
CA PRO A 147 -13.04 -43.87 34.90
C PRO A 147 -13.33 -42.39 34.76
N GLU A 148 -14.64 -42.13 34.88
CA GLU A 148 -15.34 -40.87 35.11
C GLU A 148 -14.79 -40.07 36.31
N GLU A 149 -13.70 -39.31 36.15
CA GLU A 149 -13.33 -38.32 37.19
C GLU A 149 -13.03 -36.90 36.70
N GLU A 150 -13.11 -36.59 35.40
CA GLU A 150 -12.94 -35.20 34.95
C GLU A 150 -14.19 -34.68 34.24
N LYS A 151 -15.22 -34.48 35.07
CA LYS A 151 -16.48 -33.79 34.77
C LYS A 151 -16.24 -32.28 34.62
N ASP A 152 -15.38 -31.91 33.69
CA ASP A 152 -15.26 -30.52 33.28
C ASP A 152 -16.31 -30.20 32.22
N ARG A 153 -16.99 -29.07 32.40
CA ARG A 153 -18.27 -28.77 31.73
C ARG A 153 -18.06 -28.70 30.22
N ASN A 154 -18.65 -29.64 29.49
CA ASN A 154 -18.70 -29.72 28.01
C ASN A 154 -17.31 -29.81 27.33
N PRO A 155 -16.65 -30.99 27.35
CA PRO A 155 -15.36 -31.21 26.68
C PRO A 155 -15.40 -30.96 25.17
N LEU A 156 -16.60 -30.93 24.58
CA LEU A 156 -16.86 -30.68 23.15
C LEU A 156 -17.14 -29.20 22.81
N SER A 157 -17.07 -28.29 23.79
CA SER A 157 -17.24 -26.85 23.54
C SER A 157 -16.11 -26.33 22.64
N PHE A 158 -16.46 -25.50 21.65
CA PHE A 158 -15.51 -24.95 20.67
C PHE A 158 -14.32 -24.23 21.34
N GLY A 159 -14.58 -23.48 22.41
CA GLY A 159 -13.51 -22.81 23.17
C GLY A 159 -12.56 -23.77 23.88
N ASN A 160 -13.05 -24.91 24.37
CA ASN A 160 -12.21 -25.93 25.01
C ASN A 160 -11.28 -26.62 24.01
N ILE A 161 -11.78 -26.85 22.79
CA ILE A 161 -11.00 -27.41 21.68
C ILE A 161 -9.89 -26.45 21.28
N LEU A 162 -10.21 -25.17 21.10
CA LEU A 162 -9.18 -24.17 20.75
C LEU A 162 -8.07 -24.09 21.81
N ARG A 163 -8.38 -24.25 23.09
CA ARG A 163 -7.41 -24.10 24.19
C ARG A 163 -6.50 -25.31 24.43
N HIS A 164 -6.99 -26.53 24.22
CA HIS A 164 -6.31 -27.77 24.65
C HIS A 164 -5.93 -28.69 23.48
N THR A 165 -5.83 -28.16 22.25
CA THR A 165 -5.31 -28.92 21.12
C THR A 165 -3.82 -28.65 20.95
N ASP A 166 -3.03 -29.71 20.97
CA ASP A 166 -1.58 -29.65 20.72
C ASP A 166 -1.28 -29.28 19.27
N MET A 167 -0.12 -28.65 19.04
CA MET A 167 0.24 -28.12 17.73
C MET A 167 0.32 -29.19 16.62
N ASN A 168 0.67 -30.42 16.99
CA ASN A 168 0.79 -31.55 16.05
C ASN A 168 -0.58 -32.12 15.63
N ASP A 169 -1.62 -31.87 16.41
CA ASP A 169 -2.97 -32.41 16.18
C ASP A 169 -3.85 -31.46 15.37
N ILE A 170 -3.39 -30.24 15.08
CA ILE A 170 -4.13 -29.24 14.33
C ILE A 170 -4.03 -29.57 12.83
N PRO A 171 -5.10 -30.01 12.17
CA PRO A 171 -5.07 -30.21 10.72
C PRO A 171 -4.83 -28.85 10.03
N TYR A 172 -4.04 -28.83 8.96
CA TYR A 172 -3.74 -27.60 8.22
C TYR A 172 -3.21 -26.43 9.07
N GLY A 173 -2.52 -26.69 10.19
CA GLY A 173 -2.04 -25.65 11.10
C GLY A 173 -1.18 -24.58 10.42
N SER A 174 -0.32 -24.97 9.48
CA SER A 174 0.50 -24.04 8.68
C SER A 174 -0.33 -23.11 7.79
N ARG A 175 -1.44 -23.61 7.21
CA ARG A 175 -2.34 -22.81 6.37
C ARG A 175 -3.05 -21.74 7.19
N LEU A 176 -3.51 -22.09 8.40
CA LEU A 176 -4.06 -21.12 9.36
C LEU A 176 -3.07 -20.00 9.67
N MET A 177 -1.81 -20.37 9.95
CA MET A 177 -0.76 -19.39 10.23
C MET A 177 -0.48 -18.47 9.05
N ILE A 178 -0.35 -19.02 7.83
CA ILE A 178 -0.09 -18.22 6.63
C ILE A 178 -1.25 -17.25 6.36
N LEU A 179 -2.50 -17.71 6.47
CA LEU A 179 -3.68 -16.86 6.30
C LEU A 179 -3.73 -15.77 7.36
N TYR A 180 -3.46 -16.11 8.63
CA TYR A 180 -3.41 -15.13 9.72
C TYR A 180 -2.38 -14.03 9.44
N LEU A 181 -1.14 -14.40 9.10
CA LEU A 181 -0.08 -13.45 8.77
C LEU A 181 -0.42 -12.61 7.52
N ALA A 182 -1.03 -13.23 6.50
CA ALA A 182 -1.41 -12.55 5.28
C ALA A 182 -2.44 -11.42 5.53
N ILE A 183 -3.37 -11.59 6.48
CA ILE A 183 -4.34 -10.54 6.85
C ILE A 183 -3.60 -9.26 7.27
N PHE A 184 -2.66 -9.36 8.22
CA PHE A 184 -1.93 -8.19 8.72
C PHE A 184 -0.96 -7.63 7.69
N MET A 185 -0.19 -8.49 7.03
CA MET A 185 0.80 -8.06 6.05
C MET A 185 0.18 -7.35 4.85
N MET A 186 -0.93 -7.86 4.31
CA MET A 186 -1.58 -7.26 3.14
C MET A 186 -2.25 -5.93 3.51
N ALA A 187 -2.89 -5.85 4.68
CA ALA A 187 -3.48 -4.61 5.18
C ALA A 187 -2.39 -3.54 5.39
N GLU A 188 -1.31 -3.87 6.08
CA GLU A 188 -0.19 -2.96 6.32
C GLU A 188 0.49 -2.53 5.02
N ALA A 189 0.73 -3.47 4.10
CA ALA A 189 1.31 -3.17 2.79
C ALA A 189 0.44 -2.19 2.00
N ALA A 190 -0.89 -2.33 2.05
CA ALA A 190 -1.81 -1.39 1.40
C ALA A 190 -1.67 0.03 1.96
N PHE A 191 -1.64 0.18 3.30
CA PHE A 191 -1.48 1.49 3.95
C PHE A 191 -0.13 2.13 3.60
N ILE A 192 0.96 1.36 3.66
CA ILE A 192 2.29 1.87 3.35
C ILE A 192 2.40 2.25 1.87
N LEU A 193 1.84 1.45 0.96
CA LEU A 193 1.85 1.77 -0.47
C LEU A 193 1.05 3.03 -0.78
N MET A 194 -0.08 3.26 -0.09
CA MET A 194 -0.84 4.49 -0.20
C MET A 194 0.02 5.71 0.21
N ALA A 195 0.68 5.64 1.36
CA ALA A 195 1.57 6.72 1.83
C ALA A 195 2.82 6.90 0.93
N LEU A 196 3.38 5.79 0.42
CA LEU A 196 4.53 5.82 -0.49
C LEU A 196 4.16 6.44 -1.83
N LYS A 197 2.95 6.19 -2.33
CA LYS A 197 2.45 6.84 -3.56
C LYS A 197 2.39 8.35 -3.38
N GLU A 198 1.78 8.82 -2.30
CA GLU A 198 1.68 10.26 -2.00
C GLU A 198 3.07 10.90 -1.84
N TYR A 199 4.00 10.21 -1.18
CA TYR A 199 5.41 10.62 -1.09
C TYR A 199 6.07 10.78 -2.47
N LEU A 200 5.91 9.78 -3.34
CA LEU A 200 6.53 9.82 -4.67
C LEU A 200 5.89 10.90 -5.55
N GLN A 201 4.58 11.15 -5.41
CA GLN A 201 3.91 12.26 -6.10
C GLN A 201 4.46 13.62 -5.67
N ASP A 202 4.66 13.83 -4.36
CA ASP A 202 5.20 15.09 -3.81
C ASP A 202 6.65 15.32 -4.27
N LEU A 203 7.49 14.27 -4.28
CA LEU A 203 8.88 14.35 -4.73
C LEU A 203 9.04 14.79 -6.19
N ILE A 204 8.12 14.37 -7.05
CA ILE A 204 8.21 14.61 -8.50
C ILE A 204 7.54 15.95 -8.86
N LYS A 205 6.93 16.64 -7.88
CA LYS A 205 6.16 17.90 -8.08
C LYS A 205 5.04 17.77 -9.12
N VAL A 206 4.53 16.58 -9.35
CA VAL A 206 3.39 16.39 -10.27
C VAL A 206 2.14 16.77 -9.50
N SER A 207 1.65 17.99 -9.75
CA SER A 207 0.37 18.44 -9.20
C SER A 207 -0.75 17.55 -9.73
N GLU A 208 -1.74 17.23 -8.90
CA GLU A 208 -2.94 16.51 -9.33
C GLU A 208 -3.67 17.27 -10.45
N SER A 209 -3.55 18.59 -10.50
CA SER A 209 -4.07 19.43 -11.58
C SER A 209 -3.40 19.17 -12.93
N ASP A 210 -2.12 18.78 -12.96
CA ASP A 210 -1.43 18.39 -14.19
C ASP A 210 -1.82 16.97 -14.62
N LEU A 211 -2.15 16.11 -13.64
CA LEU A 211 -2.63 14.76 -13.90
C LEU A 211 -4.08 14.75 -14.43
N LEU A 212 -4.92 15.68 -13.97
CA LEU A 212 -6.33 15.81 -14.36
C LEU A 212 -6.54 16.80 -15.53
N GLY A 213 -5.67 17.81 -15.68
CA GLY A 213 -5.82 18.91 -16.64
C GLY A 213 -5.34 18.61 -18.06
N ARG A 214 -4.57 17.54 -18.27
CA ARG A 214 -4.02 17.19 -19.60
C ARG A 214 -5.05 16.65 -20.61
N GLY A 215 -6.34 16.63 -20.25
CA GLY A 215 -7.46 16.23 -21.10
C GLY A 215 -8.36 17.36 -21.62
N VAL A 216 -8.19 18.62 -21.18
CA VAL A 216 -9.19 19.69 -21.45
C VAL A 216 -8.70 20.79 -22.41
N ASP A 217 -7.42 20.87 -22.74
CA ASP A 217 -6.91 21.87 -23.70
C ASP A 217 -6.53 21.25 -25.06
N SER A 218 -7.49 20.59 -25.70
CA SER A 218 -7.52 20.46 -27.16
C SER A 218 -8.59 21.37 -27.76
N GLY A 219 -8.53 22.65 -27.38
CA GLY A 219 -9.23 23.69 -28.11
C GLY A 219 -8.52 23.93 -29.44
N PRO A 220 -9.15 23.71 -30.61
CA PRO A 220 -8.52 24.01 -31.89
C PRO A 220 -8.27 25.52 -31.95
N GLY A 221 -7.00 25.86 -32.16
CA GLY A 221 -6.47 27.21 -32.18
C GLY A 221 -7.37 28.21 -32.91
N ARG A 222 -7.88 29.18 -32.14
CA ARG A 222 -8.15 30.51 -32.64
C ARG A 222 -6.84 31.08 -33.18
N ARG A 223 -6.66 31.00 -34.50
CA ARG A 223 -5.72 31.85 -35.24
C ARG A 223 -6.12 33.31 -35.04
N THR A 224 -5.62 33.96 -34.00
CA THR A 224 -5.51 35.41 -33.98
C THR A 224 -4.40 35.80 -34.94
N ARG A 225 -4.82 36.01 -36.19
CA ARG A 225 -4.07 36.68 -37.25
C ARG A 225 -3.59 38.02 -36.69
N LYS A 226 -2.32 38.12 -36.31
CA LYS A 226 -1.65 39.41 -36.09
C LYS A 226 -1.78 40.19 -37.40
N SER A 227 -2.66 41.18 -37.44
CA SER A 227 -2.63 42.22 -38.44
C SER A 227 -1.31 42.96 -38.28
N VAL A 228 -0.36 42.63 -39.16
CA VAL A 228 0.84 43.41 -39.41
C VAL A 228 0.36 44.76 -39.93
N VAL A 229 0.21 45.73 -39.03
CA VAL A 229 0.09 47.14 -39.39
C VAL A 229 1.50 47.57 -39.76
N VAL A 230 1.78 47.54 -41.07
CA VAL A 230 2.95 48.18 -41.66
C VAL A 230 2.75 49.69 -41.47
N ARG A 231 3.53 50.31 -40.57
CA ARG A 231 3.74 51.76 -40.57
C ARG A 231 4.83 52.08 -41.60
N PRO A 232 4.58 52.92 -42.60
CA PRO A 232 5.60 53.37 -43.53
C PRO A 232 6.02 54.78 -43.17
N GLU A 233 6.97 54.97 -42.25
CA GLU A 233 7.73 56.22 -42.13
C GLU A 233 9.13 55.86 -41.66
N ASP A 234 10.12 56.11 -42.52
CA ASP A 234 11.41 56.73 -42.22
C ASP A 234 12.31 56.64 -43.46
N THR A 235 11.97 57.45 -44.46
CA THR A 235 12.91 57.87 -45.51
C THR A 235 13.59 59.14 -44.99
N ILE A 236 14.64 58.99 -44.20
CA ILE A 236 15.59 60.07 -43.92
C ILE A 236 16.87 59.70 -44.67
N ARG A 237 17.03 60.28 -45.86
CA ARG A 237 18.30 60.31 -46.59
C ARG A 237 19.04 61.58 -46.18
N ASP A 238 20.24 61.34 -45.67
CA ASP A 238 21.32 62.31 -45.55
C ASP A 238 21.62 63.00 -46.89
N GLU A 239 21.70 64.33 -46.88
CA GLU A 239 22.69 65.09 -47.65
C GLU A 239 23.07 66.33 -46.84
N SER A 240 23.95 66.13 -45.84
CA SER A 240 24.79 67.21 -45.32
C SER A 240 26.09 67.21 -46.11
N VAL A 241 26.10 68.02 -47.17
CA VAL A 241 27.31 68.42 -47.90
C VAL A 241 27.95 69.57 -47.11
N LEU A 242 28.97 69.24 -46.31
CA LEU A 242 30.06 70.15 -45.92
C LEU A 242 31.17 69.94 -46.97
N ALA A 243 31.47 70.93 -47.81
CA ALA A 243 32.44 72.01 -47.54
C ALA A 243 33.86 71.47 -47.32
N GLU A 244 34.61 71.37 -48.43
CA GLU A 244 35.97 71.91 -48.63
C GLU A 244 36.27 72.00 -50.14
#